data_AF-A0A1B1U7E9-F1
#
_entry.id   AF-A0A1B1U7E9-F1
#
_cell.length_a   1.000
_cell.length_b   1.000
_cell.length_c   1.000
_cell.angle_alpha   90.00
_cell.angle_beta   90.00
_cell.angle_gamma   90.00
#
_symmetry.space_group_name_H-M   'P 1'
#
loop_
_entity.id
_entity.type
_entity.pdbx_description
1 polymer ?
#
loop_
_entity_poly.entity_id
_entity_poly.type
_entity_poly.pdbx_seq_one_letter_code
_entity_poly.pdbx_strand_id
1 'polypeptide(L)'
;MGEKKMKKYTPSTKEELKALCEDISIALGDIDTSKITDMSFLFSNTQRSNDEFVGITQWDVSNVRDMSKMFCWSETFNQPLENWDVSNVENMREMFGYAKAFNQPLENWNVSNVRDMSKMFAHTEKFNQPLDKWNVLSVINMDSMFCGAYSFNQPLENWNVSNVRDMSKMFAHTEKFNQPLDKWNVSNVRDMSGMFEFAKAFNQPLGQWDVSSVISMVRMFYSAKAFNQPLGQWDVSNVRDMSIMFHYTEEFNQPLENWDVGNVENMNAMFAHTEKFNQPLDKWNVGRVTNMSGMFEFAKAFNQPLGQWDVSNVRDMSKMFAHAKKFNQSLQKWDVSKVEDIKRMFYWAESFNQPLENWDVSNVRDMKEMFFKAKKFNQSLQKWDVSKVEDMGGMFAHAEEFDCSLGKWDVSSVKNMKEMFFKAMSFNQPLENWDVSNVENMNAMFAHAKKFNQSLQKWDVSKVEDMGGMFYKASVFNQPLENWDVSNVRDMSKMFAHAKKFNQPLGKWNILSVINMDSMFCGAYSFNQPLEQWRHLCQYHYSNTFDKSRNK
;
A
#
# COMPACT_ATOMS: atom_id res chain seq x y z
N MET A 1 35.98 -6.31 -55.17
CA MET A 1 35.49 -4.93 -55.42
C MET A 1 34.00 -5.03 -55.68
N GLY A 2 33.18 -4.87 -54.63
CA GLY A 2 31.73 -4.75 -54.81
C GLY A 2 31.40 -3.33 -55.25
N GLU A 3 30.55 -3.18 -56.26
CA GLU A 3 30.02 -1.87 -56.67
C GLU A 3 29.40 -1.16 -55.46
N LYS A 4 29.94 0.00 -55.07
CA LYS A 4 29.28 0.89 -54.11
C LYS A 4 27.95 1.32 -54.75
N LYS A 5 26.84 0.70 -54.33
CA LYS A 5 25.49 1.14 -54.69
C LYS A 5 25.37 2.62 -54.32
N MET A 6 25.15 3.51 -55.30
CA MET A 6 24.97 4.93 -55.02
C MET A 6 23.71 5.13 -54.18
N LYS A 7 23.85 5.78 -53.02
CA LYS A 7 22.72 6.20 -52.19
C LYS A 7 21.92 7.26 -52.96
N LYS A 8 20.59 7.13 -52.97
CA LYS A 8 19.68 7.95 -53.79
C LYS A 8 19.23 9.24 -53.09
N TYR A 9 19.20 9.22 -51.76
CA TYR A 9 18.74 10.34 -50.95
C TYR A 9 19.86 10.77 -50.00
N THR A 10 20.05 12.08 -49.80
CA THR A 10 21.09 12.62 -48.92
C THR A 10 20.49 13.73 -48.05
N PRO A 11 19.66 13.37 -47.05
CA PRO A 11 19.07 14.35 -46.16
C PRO A 11 20.17 15.13 -45.41
N SER A 12 19.92 16.42 -45.21
CA SER A 12 20.80 17.34 -44.50
C SER A 12 20.25 17.69 -43.11
N THR A 13 18.96 17.42 -42.88
CA THR A 13 18.26 17.67 -41.61
C THR A 13 17.58 16.40 -41.09
N LYS A 14 17.26 16.38 -39.78
CA LYS A 14 16.50 15.28 -39.16
C LYS A 14 15.11 15.16 -39.77
N GLU A 15 14.47 16.29 -40.07
CA GLU A 15 13.12 16.35 -40.62
C GLU A 15 13.06 15.75 -42.03
N GLU A 16 14.06 16.04 -42.88
CA GLU A 16 14.21 15.41 -44.18
C GLU A 16 14.42 13.90 -44.05
N LEU A 17 15.31 13.45 -43.14
CA LEU A 17 15.51 12.02 -42.91
C LEU A 17 14.23 11.35 -42.40
N LYS A 18 13.50 11.99 -41.48
CA LYS A 18 12.26 11.45 -40.92
C LYS A 18 11.19 11.27 -42.00
N ALA A 19 10.99 12.25 -42.87
CA ALA A 19 10.04 12.15 -43.97
C ALA A 19 10.38 10.99 -44.93
N LEU A 20 11.67 10.78 -45.23
CA LEU A 20 12.13 9.64 -46.03
C LEU A 20 11.91 8.30 -45.30
N CYS A 21 12.08 8.27 -43.97
CA CYS A 21 11.85 7.08 -43.16
C CYS A 21 10.36 6.74 -42.99
N GLU A 22 9.46 7.71 -43.07
CA GLU A 22 8.00 7.50 -43.02
C GLU A 22 7.46 6.88 -44.33
N ASP A 23 8.12 7.12 -45.47
CA ASP A 23 7.77 6.50 -46.75
C ASP A 23 8.27 5.04 -46.81
N ILE A 24 7.36 4.09 -46.55
CA ILE A 24 7.65 2.65 -46.56
C ILE A 24 8.12 2.12 -47.92
N SER A 25 7.89 2.84 -49.02
CA SER A 25 8.38 2.45 -50.34
C SER A 25 9.88 2.69 -50.53
N ILE A 26 10.47 3.56 -49.70
CA ILE A 26 11.90 3.85 -49.70
C ILE A 26 12.62 2.79 -48.85
N ALA A 27 13.55 2.07 -49.48
CA ALA A 27 14.48 1.21 -48.77
C ALA A 27 15.46 2.08 -47.97
N LEU A 28 15.59 1.82 -46.66
CA LEU A 28 16.44 2.63 -45.77
C LEU A 28 17.90 2.65 -46.23
N GLY A 29 18.39 1.55 -46.83
CA GLY A 29 19.74 1.47 -47.39
C GLY A 29 20.02 2.41 -48.59
N ASP A 30 18.99 2.99 -49.20
CA ASP A 30 19.15 3.98 -50.29
C ASP A 30 19.35 5.41 -49.73
N ILE A 31 19.33 5.61 -48.40
CA ILE A 31 19.47 6.92 -47.73
C ILE A 31 20.88 7.11 -47.18
N ASP A 32 21.49 8.27 -47.47
CA ASP A 32 22.78 8.69 -46.91
C ASP A 32 22.63 9.49 -45.63
N THR A 33 22.87 8.83 -44.50
CA THR A 33 22.79 9.43 -43.16
C THR A 33 24.08 10.12 -42.72
N SER A 34 25.15 10.14 -43.53
CA SER A 34 26.48 10.61 -43.13
C SER A 34 26.53 12.06 -42.62
N LYS A 35 25.55 12.90 -42.97
CA LYS A 35 25.45 14.30 -42.52
C LYS A 35 24.59 14.51 -41.28
N ILE A 36 23.90 13.47 -40.81
CA ILE A 36 22.89 13.58 -39.76
C ILE A 36 23.57 13.47 -38.40
N THR A 37 23.26 14.43 -37.52
CA THR A 37 23.79 14.49 -36.15
C THR A 37 22.72 14.20 -35.09
N ASP A 38 21.44 14.24 -35.46
CA ASP A 38 20.30 13.99 -34.58
C ASP A 38 19.35 12.98 -35.25
N MET A 39 19.24 11.81 -34.63
CA MET A 39 18.36 10.71 -35.02
C MET A 39 17.23 10.47 -34.00
N SER A 40 17.00 11.45 -33.12
CA SER A 40 15.95 11.35 -32.12
C SER A 40 14.58 11.15 -32.76
N PHE A 41 13.77 10.27 -32.17
CA PHE A 41 12.40 9.95 -32.60
C PHE A 41 12.20 9.44 -34.03
N LEU A 42 13.25 9.11 -34.80
CA LEU A 42 13.10 8.77 -36.24
C LEU A 42 12.10 7.65 -36.52
N PHE A 43 12.13 6.58 -35.73
CA PHE A 43 11.23 5.43 -35.84
C PHE A 43 10.29 5.31 -34.64
N SER A 44 10.15 6.37 -33.84
CA SER A 44 9.27 6.32 -32.68
C SER A 44 7.83 6.08 -33.09
N ASN A 45 7.17 5.08 -32.50
CA ASN A 45 5.81 4.65 -32.82
C ASN A 45 5.62 4.31 -34.32
N THR A 46 6.69 3.91 -35.00
CA THR A 46 6.63 3.53 -36.43
C THR A 46 5.69 2.36 -36.65
N GLN A 47 4.99 2.39 -37.79
CA GLN A 47 4.17 1.27 -38.27
C GLN A 47 4.97 0.28 -39.13
N ARG A 48 6.26 0.54 -39.37
CA ARG A 48 7.14 -0.40 -40.07
C ARG A 48 7.22 -1.71 -39.28
N SER A 49 6.91 -2.80 -39.96
CA SER A 49 7.25 -4.14 -39.53
C SER A 49 8.76 -4.35 -39.56
N ASN A 50 9.25 -5.33 -38.80
CA ASN A 50 10.68 -5.62 -38.71
C ASN A 50 11.37 -5.81 -40.08
N ASP A 51 10.70 -6.46 -41.03
CA ASP A 51 11.27 -6.76 -42.35
C ASP A 51 11.35 -5.54 -43.28
N GLU A 52 10.66 -4.45 -42.95
CA GLU A 52 10.66 -3.19 -43.73
C GLU A 52 11.82 -2.26 -43.37
N PHE A 53 12.70 -2.68 -42.47
CA PHE A 53 13.93 -1.95 -42.14
C PHE A 53 15.11 -2.29 -43.07
N VAL A 54 14.82 -2.71 -44.30
CA VAL A 54 15.82 -3.15 -45.28
C VAL A 54 16.93 -2.10 -45.46
N GLY A 55 18.16 -2.51 -45.15
CA GLY A 55 19.36 -1.70 -45.34
C GLY A 55 19.69 -0.73 -44.21
N ILE A 56 18.93 -0.70 -43.10
CA ILE A 56 19.25 0.14 -41.93
C ILE A 56 20.65 -0.12 -41.36
N THR A 57 21.14 -1.36 -41.49
CA THR A 57 22.46 -1.78 -41.02
C THR A 57 23.61 -1.14 -41.79
N GLN A 58 23.33 -0.52 -42.94
CA GLN A 58 24.31 0.16 -43.81
C GLN A 58 24.38 1.67 -43.55
N TRP A 59 23.60 2.18 -42.60
CA TRP A 59 23.63 3.59 -42.23
C TRP A 59 24.98 3.97 -41.61
N ASP A 60 25.48 5.14 -42.03
CA ASP A 60 26.60 5.79 -41.37
C ASP A 60 26.03 6.65 -40.25
N VAL A 61 26.22 6.21 -39.02
CA VAL A 61 25.76 6.91 -37.80
C VAL A 61 26.91 7.53 -37.02
N SER A 62 28.13 7.56 -37.60
CA SER A 62 29.33 8.02 -36.91
C SER A 62 29.29 9.48 -36.49
N ASN A 63 28.47 10.32 -37.14
CA ASN A 63 28.29 11.73 -36.78
C ASN A 63 27.13 11.99 -35.81
N VAL A 64 26.35 10.97 -35.44
CA VAL A 64 25.15 11.11 -34.62
C VAL A 64 25.54 11.37 -33.16
N ARG A 65 24.91 12.38 -32.56
CA ARG A 65 25.04 12.76 -31.15
C ARG A 65 23.80 12.44 -30.32
N ASP A 66 22.62 12.48 -30.92
CA ASP A 66 21.35 12.20 -30.23
C ASP A 66 20.60 11.05 -30.94
N MET A 67 20.37 9.95 -30.21
CA MET A 67 19.56 8.80 -30.62
C MET A 67 18.34 8.61 -29.71
N SER A 68 17.97 9.64 -28.95
CA SER A 68 16.89 9.52 -27.98
C SER A 68 15.57 9.14 -28.65
N LYS A 69 14.90 8.14 -28.10
CA LYS A 69 13.62 7.61 -28.58
C LYS A 69 13.64 7.12 -30.03
N MET A 70 14.80 6.86 -30.63
CA MET A 70 14.91 6.51 -32.04
C MET A 70 13.99 5.34 -32.44
N PHE A 71 13.89 4.29 -31.62
CA PHE A 71 13.02 3.13 -31.80
C PHE A 71 11.97 2.98 -30.69
N CYS A 72 11.63 4.07 -30.01
CA CYS A 72 10.70 4.02 -28.89
C CYS A 72 9.30 3.65 -29.38
N TRP A 73 8.65 2.66 -28.77
CA TRP A 73 7.37 2.06 -29.20
C TRP A 73 7.41 1.29 -30.52
N SER A 74 8.60 0.99 -31.06
CA SER A 74 8.74 0.11 -32.23
C SER A 74 8.65 -1.36 -31.79
N GLU A 75 7.46 -1.83 -31.39
CA GLU A 75 7.29 -3.11 -30.67
C GLU A 75 7.87 -4.34 -31.38
N THR A 76 7.87 -4.37 -32.71
CA THR A 76 8.36 -5.49 -33.52
C THR A 76 9.82 -5.37 -33.94
N PHE A 77 10.46 -4.22 -33.71
CA PHE A 77 11.80 -3.93 -34.18
C PHE A 77 12.86 -4.85 -33.54
N ASN A 78 13.66 -5.51 -34.37
CA ASN A 78 14.71 -6.43 -33.94
C ASN A 78 15.85 -6.57 -34.97
N GLN A 79 16.26 -5.47 -35.61
CA GLN A 79 17.32 -5.47 -36.63
C GLN A 79 18.72 -5.46 -36.02
N PRO A 80 19.73 -6.13 -36.63
CA PRO A 80 21.08 -6.21 -36.07
C PRO A 80 21.85 -4.90 -36.29
N LEU A 81 22.05 -4.13 -35.22
CA LEU A 81 22.73 -2.82 -35.24
C LEU A 81 24.20 -2.87 -34.79
N GLU A 82 24.77 -4.06 -34.67
CA GLU A 82 26.13 -4.28 -34.11
C GLU A 82 27.24 -3.53 -34.85
N ASN A 83 27.05 -3.23 -36.14
CA ASN A 83 28.05 -2.56 -36.99
C ASN A 83 28.00 -1.03 -36.94
N TRP A 84 27.08 -0.45 -36.16
CA TRP A 84 26.96 0.99 -36.02
C TRP A 84 28.09 1.58 -35.16
N ASP A 85 28.76 2.62 -35.69
CA ASP A 85 29.68 3.43 -34.92
C ASP A 85 28.92 4.49 -34.11
N VAL A 86 28.60 4.15 -32.86
CA VAL A 86 27.89 5.05 -31.92
C VAL A 86 28.84 5.89 -31.06
N SER A 87 30.14 5.95 -31.40
CA SER A 87 31.16 6.56 -30.54
C SER A 87 30.96 8.05 -30.26
N ASN A 88 30.22 8.78 -31.10
CA ASN A 88 29.90 10.20 -30.90
C ASN A 88 28.53 10.45 -30.24
N VAL A 89 27.77 9.40 -29.90
CA VAL A 89 26.45 9.54 -29.29
C VAL A 89 26.58 9.98 -27.84
N GLU A 90 25.89 11.05 -27.48
CA GLU A 90 25.83 11.63 -26.13
C GLU A 90 24.51 11.30 -25.42
N ASN A 91 23.42 11.07 -26.17
CA ASN A 91 22.07 10.85 -25.63
C ASN A 91 21.43 9.58 -26.25
N MET A 92 21.18 8.56 -25.40
CA MET A 92 20.49 7.31 -25.78
C MET A 92 19.18 7.12 -25.00
N ARG A 93 18.64 8.20 -24.42
CA ARG A 93 17.40 8.15 -23.64
C ARG A 93 16.28 7.47 -24.42
N GLU A 94 15.65 6.46 -23.82
CA GLU A 94 14.52 5.73 -24.39
C GLU A 94 14.76 5.17 -25.81
N MET A 95 16.02 5.00 -26.24
CA MET A 95 16.34 4.61 -27.63
C MET A 95 15.58 3.37 -28.09
N PHE A 96 15.45 2.36 -27.23
CA PHE A 96 14.68 1.14 -27.47
C PHE A 96 13.47 1.01 -26.54
N GLY A 97 13.04 2.08 -25.85
CA GLY A 97 11.92 2.03 -24.93
C GLY A 97 10.67 1.41 -25.58
N TYR A 98 10.06 0.41 -24.98
CA TYR A 98 8.91 -0.33 -25.50
C TYR A 98 9.14 -1.09 -26.83
N ALA A 99 10.38 -1.24 -27.30
CA ALA A 99 10.71 -2.14 -28.41
C ALA A 99 10.71 -3.61 -27.94
N LYS A 100 9.52 -4.14 -27.63
CA LYS A 100 9.33 -5.43 -26.92
C LYS A 100 10.08 -6.61 -27.56
N ALA A 101 10.17 -6.65 -28.89
CA ALA A 101 10.83 -7.73 -29.62
C ALA A 101 12.36 -7.62 -29.68
N PHE A 102 12.93 -6.45 -29.35
CA PHE A 102 14.34 -6.17 -29.54
C PHE A 102 15.23 -7.03 -28.63
N ASN A 103 16.17 -7.76 -29.23
CA ASN A 103 17.11 -8.65 -28.53
C ASN A 103 18.38 -8.90 -29.37
N GLN A 104 18.94 -7.85 -29.97
CA GLN A 104 20.15 -7.93 -30.81
C GLN A 104 21.42 -7.58 -30.02
N PRO A 105 22.58 -8.16 -30.38
CA PRO A 105 23.83 -7.91 -29.67
C PRO A 105 24.29 -6.45 -29.88
N LEU A 106 24.68 -5.81 -28.78
CA LEU A 106 25.18 -4.42 -28.76
C LEU A 106 26.53 -4.29 -28.02
N GLU A 107 27.12 -5.40 -27.61
CA GLU A 107 28.31 -5.43 -26.74
C GLU A 107 29.51 -4.66 -27.32
N ASN A 108 29.64 -4.60 -28.64
CA ASN A 108 30.74 -3.93 -29.36
C ASN A 108 30.56 -2.41 -29.51
N TRP A 109 29.43 -1.85 -29.08
CA TRP A 109 29.20 -0.42 -29.15
C TRP A 109 30.13 0.36 -28.20
N ASN A 110 30.78 1.39 -28.73
CA ASN A 110 31.52 2.35 -27.92
C ASN A 110 30.56 3.41 -27.35
N VAL A 111 30.08 3.20 -26.13
CA VAL A 111 29.16 4.12 -25.43
C VAL A 111 29.86 5.13 -24.51
N SER A 112 31.18 5.29 -24.62
CA SER A 112 31.98 6.09 -23.68
C SER A 112 31.65 7.59 -23.64
N ASN A 113 30.96 8.12 -24.65
CA ASN A 113 30.50 9.52 -24.69
C ASN A 113 29.05 9.70 -24.23
N VAL A 114 28.30 8.62 -24.00
CA VAL A 114 26.89 8.69 -23.61
C VAL A 114 26.76 9.22 -22.19
N ARG A 115 25.91 10.24 -22.01
CA ARG A 115 25.63 10.87 -20.71
C ARG A 115 24.25 10.50 -20.15
N ASP A 116 23.29 10.21 -21.03
CA ASP A 116 21.92 9.85 -20.65
C ASP A 116 21.52 8.50 -21.26
N MET A 117 21.32 7.49 -20.41
CA MET A 117 20.81 6.16 -20.76
C MET A 117 19.43 5.90 -20.13
N SER A 118 18.75 6.95 -19.65
CA SER A 118 17.45 6.81 -19.01
C SER A 118 16.48 6.06 -19.92
N LYS A 119 15.85 5.02 -19.37
CA LYS A 119 14.84 4.19 -20.04
C LYS A 119 15.29 3.57 -21.36
N MET A 120 16.59 3.48 -21.65
CA MET A 120 17.11 3.00 -22.94
C MET A 120 16.50 1.67 -23.36
N PHE A 121 16.30 0.76 -22.39
CA PHE A 121 15.71 -0.58 -22.56
C PHE A 121 14.40 -0.74 -21.76
N ALA A 122 13.73 0.34 -21.35
CA ALA A 122 12.48 0.23 -20.62
C ALA A 122 11.44 -0.56 -21.44
N HIS A 123 10.83 -1.60 -20.87
CA HIS A 123 9.87 -2.49 -21.52
C HIS A 123 10.37 -3.17 -22.82
N THR A 124 11.69 -3.37 -22.98
CA THR A 124 12.25 -4.29 -23.99
C THR A 124 12.20 -5.73 -23.47
N GLU A 125 10.99 -6.28 -23.46
CA GLU A 125 10.64 -7.50 -22.74
C GLU A 125 11.51 -8.72 -23.06
N LYS A 126 11.98 -8.84 -24.32
CA LYS A 126 12.85 -9.93 -24.78
C LYS A 126 14.34 -9.67 -24.62
N PHE A 127 14.76 -8.45 -24.31
CA PHE A 127 16.17 -8.08 -24.30
C PHE A 127 16.94 -8.82 -23.19
N ASN A 128 17.99 -9.54 -23.58
CA ASN A 128 18.85 -10.29 -22.67
C ASN A 128 20.24 -10.52 -23.28
N GLN A 129 20.84 -9.48 -23.87
CA GLN A 129 22.16 -9.52 -24.52
C GLN A 129 23.25 -8.94 -23.61
N PRO A 130 24.50 -9.43 -23.70
CA PRO A 130 25.60 -8.95 -22.87
C PRO A 130 25.93 -7.48 -23.15
N LEU A 131 26.27 -6.76 -22.07
CA LEU A 131 26.65 -5.33 -22.09
C LEU A 131 27.85 -5.04 -21.18
N ASP A 132 28.50 -6.06 -20.63
CA ASP A 132 29.54 -5.94 -19.60
C ASP A 132 30.82 -5.23 -20.09
N LYS A 133 31.06 -5.20 -21.41
CA LYS A 133 32.17 -4.47 -22.03
C LYS A 133 31.94 -2.96 -22.20
N TRP A 134 30.73 -2.47 -21.95
CA TRP A 134 30.43 -1.05 -22.11
C TRP A 134 31.18 -0.19 -21.10
N ASN A 135 31.84 0.87 -21.60
CA ASN A 135 32.39 1.91 -20.75
C ASN A 135 31.31 2.95 -20.44
N VAL A 136 30.68 2.85 -19.28
CA VAL A 136 29.59 3.73 -18.83
C VAL A 136 30.04 4.88 -17.92
N LEU A 137 31.34 5.15 -17.82
CA LEU A 137 31.89 6.15 -16.89
C LEU A 137 31.29 7.56 -17.09
N SER A 138 30.94 7.93 -18.33
CA SER A 138 30.39 9.26 -18.64
C SER A 138 28.90 9.39 -18.34
N VAL A 139 28.21 8.29 -18.01
CA VAL A 139 26.75 8.29 -17.79
C VAL A 139 26.41 8.96 -16.47
N ILE A 140 25.45 9.86 -16.51
CA ILE A 140 24.96 10.63 -15.35
C ILE A 140 23.56 10.14 -14.94
N ASN A 141 22.73 9.74 -15.90
CA ASN A 141 21.36 9.28 -15.68
C ASN A 141 21.14 7.85 -16.21
N MET A 142 20.72 6.94 -15.32
CA MET A 142 20.31 5.57 -15.63
C MET A 142 18.87 5.26 -15.16
N ASP A 143 18.05 6.29 -14.92
CA ASP A 143 16.68 6.11 -14.45
C ASP A 143 15.92 5.15 -15.37
N SER A 144 15.29 4.14 -14.76
CA SER A 144 14.44 3.17 -15.45
C SER A 144 15.09 2.44 -16.63
N MET A 145 16.43 2.40 -16.74
CA MET A 145 17.14 1.90 -17.93
C MET A 145 16.64 0.52 -18.38
N PHE A 146 16.43 -0.42 -17.45
CA PHE A 146 15.91 -1.76 -17.71
C PHE A 146 14.49 -1.98 -17.16
N CYS A 147 13.77 -0.92 -16.81
CA CYS A 147 12.44 -1.04 -16.20
C CYS A 147 11.50 -1.86 -17.10
N GLY A 148 11.02 -3.02 -16.64
CA GLY A 148 10.14 -3.90 -17.43
C GLY A 148 10.85 -4.76 -18.48
N ALA A 149 12.17 -4.83 -18.49
CA ALA A 149 12.93 -5.78 -19.31
C ALA A 149 12.88 -7.18 -18.66
N TYR A 150 11.72 -7.84 -18.75
CA TYR A 150 11.40 -9.08 -18.01
C TYR A 150 12.41 -10.22 -18.20
N SER A 151 13.05 -10.30 -19.38
CA SER A 151 14.00 -11.37 -19.71
C SER A 151 15.44 -11.07 -19.29
N PHE A 152 15.75 -9.83 -18.92
CA PHE A 152 17.12 -9.37 -18.71
C PHE A 152 17.75 -9.99 -17.46
N ASN A 153 18.90 -10.64 -17.64
CA ASN A 153 19.67 -11.26 -16.57
C ASN A 153 21.16 -11.41 -16.97
N GLN A 154 21.76 -10.32 -17.45
CA GLN A 154 23.16 -10.29 -17.91
C GLN A 154 24.09 -9.59 -16.91
N PRO A 155 25.36 -10.01 -16.81
CA PRO A 155 26.30 -9.43 -15.85
C PRO A 155 26.57 -7.95 -16.17
N LEU A 156 26.61 -7.12 -15.13
CA LEU A 156 26.90 -5.68 -15.21
C LEU A 156 27.96 -5.23 -14.20
N GLU A 157 28.56 -6.17 -13.47
CA GLU A 157 29.44 -5.91 -12.33
C GLU A 157 30.68 -5.05 -12.69
N ASN A 158 31.15 -5.13 -13.93
CA ASN A 158 32.32 -4.40 -14.42
C ASN A 158 32.05 -2.93 -14.79
N TRP A 159 30.80 -2.49 -14.75
CA TRP A 159 30.44 -1.11 -15.06
C TRP A 159 30.98 -0.14 -13.99
N ASN A 160 31.67 0.90 -14.44
CA ASN A 160 32.02 2.02 -13.58
C ASN A 160 30.89 3.06 -13.55
N VAL A 161 30.02 2.94 -12.54
CA VAL A 161 28.84 3.80 -12.36
C VAL A 161 29.10 5.01 -11.45
N SER A 162 30.36 5.34 -11.15
CA SER A 162 30.70 6.34 -10.13
C SER A 162 30.20 7.76 -10.41
N ASN A 163 29.80 8.09 -11.64
CA ASN A 163 29.27 9.40 -12.02
C ASN A 163 27.73 9.46 -12.08
N VAL A 164 27.06 8.31 -11.93
CA VAL A 164 25.60 8.22 -12.01
C VAL A 164 24.99 8.88 -10.77
N ARG A 165 23.97 9.72 -10.99
CA ARG A 165 23.25 10.44 -9.93
C ARG A 165 21.84 9.92 -9.69
N ASP A 166 21.22 9.33 -10.71
CA ASP A 166 19.86 8.80 -10.67
C ASP A 166 19.85 7.36 -11.18
N MET A 167 19.45 6.44 -10.30
CA MET A 167 19.22 5.02 -10.59
C MET A 167 17.77 4.61 -10.27
N SER A 168 16.88 5.59 -10.14
CA SER A 168 15.48 5.33 -9.80
C SER A 168 14.88 4.37 -10.84
N LYS A 169 14.23 3.31 -10.34
CA LYS A 169 13.58 2.25 -11.15
C LYS A 169 14.47 1.52 -12.16
N MET A 170 15.81 1.63 -12.08
CA MET A 170 16.74 1.07 -13.07
C MET A 170 16.44 -0.40 -13.39
N PHE A 171 16.11 -1.22 -12.38
CA PHE A 171 15.76 -2.63 -12.50
C PHE A 171 14.31 -2.94 -12.11
N ALA A 172 13.43 -1.93 -12.08
CA ALA A 172 12.02 -2.17 -11.75
C ALA A 172 11.41 -3.19 -12.74
N HIS A 173 10.63 -4.14 -12.26
CA HIS A 173 10.00 -5.21 -13.05
C HIS A 173 10.98 -6.09 -13.87
N THR A 174 12.28 -6.11 -13.54
CA THR A 174 13.23 -7.07 -14.14
C THR A 174 13.14 -8.43 -13.44
N GLU A 175 12.04 -9.16 -13.68
CA GLU A 175 11.66 -10.31 -12.84
C GLU A 175 12.71 -11.44 -12.76
N LYS A 176 13.55 -11.60 -13.79
CA LYS A 176 14.62 -12.61 -13.84
C LYS A 176 15.99 -12.12 -13.39
N PHE A 177 16.17 -10.81 -13.20
CA PHE A 177 17.49 -10.24 -12.93
C PHE A 177 17.98 -10.66 -11.54
N ASN A 178 19.16 -11.29 -11.50
CA ASN A 178 19.80 -11.73 -10.26
C ASN A 178 21.33 -11.79 -10.41
N GLN A 179 21.92 -10.74 -10.97
CA GLN A 179 23.37 -10.64 -11.22
C GLN A 179 24.07 -9.75 -10.17
N PRO A 180 25.34 -10.04 -9.82
CA PRO A 180 26.07 -9.29 -8.81
C PRO A 180 26.28 -7.82 -9.23
N LEU A 181 26.17 -6.93 -8.24
CA LEU A 181 26.33 -5.47 -8.37
C LEU A 181 27.17 -4.88 -7.22
N ASP A 182 27.76 -5.72 -6.37
CA ASP A 182 28.44 -5.32 -5.13
C ASP A 182 29.71 -4.47 -5.36
N LYS A 183 30.32 -4.56 -6.55
CA LYS A 183 31.47 -3.75 -6.95
C LYS A 183 31.12 -2.34 -7.44
N TRP A 184 29.84 -2.03 -7.61
CA TRP A 184 29.43 -0.70 -8.08
C TRP A 184 29.73 0.37 -7.03
N ASN A 185 30.41 1.43 -7.46
CA ASN A 185 30.54 2.64 -6.65
C ASN A 185 29.30 3.52 -6.84
N VAL A 186 28.39 3.49 -5.87
CA VAL A 186 27.13 4.26 -5.88
C VAL A 186 27.18 5.54 -5.02
N SER A 187 28.37 5.97 -4.58
CA SER A 187 28.54 7.08 -3.63
C SER A 187 28.00 8.44 -4.10
N ASN A 188 27.76 8.60 -5.41
CA ASN A 188 27.21 9.82 -6.01
C ASN A 188 25.71 9.73 -6.35
N VAL A 189 25.08 8.58 -6.13
CA VAL A 189 23.66 8.37 -6.41
C VAL A 189 22.83 9.11 -5.35
N ARG A 190 21.85 9.87 -5.80
CA ARG A 190 20.93 10.65 -4.95
C ARG A 190 19.54 10.03 -4.86
N ASP A 191 19.10 9.34 -5.90
CA ASP A 191 17.78 8.72 -5.98
C ASP A 191 17.90 7.23 -6.36
N MET A 192 17.40 6.36 -5.46
CA MET A 192 17.28 4.91 -5.65
C MET A 192 15.82 4.44 -5.59
N SER A 193 14.87 5.36 -5.75
CA SER A 193 13.44 5.07 -5.64
C SER A 193 13.04 3.99 -6.62
N GLY A 194 12.43 2.92 -6.13
CA GLY A 194 11.96 1.80 -6.94
C GLY A 194 13.06 1.01 -7.68
N MET A 195 14.35 1.16 -7.35
CA MET A 195 15.45 0.57 -8.12
C MET A 195 15.24 -0.93 -8.41
N PHE A 196 14.73 -1.70 -7.45
CA PHE A 196 14.41 -3.13 -7.56
C PHE A 196 12.92 -3.43 -7.34
N GLU A 197 12.03 -2.45 -7.57
CA GLU A 197 10.58 -2.62 -7.49
C GLU A 197 10.11 -3.78 -8.40
N PHE A 198 9.45 -4.80 -7.87
CA PHE A 198 9.05 -6.05 -8.56
C PHE A 198 10.20 -6.87 -9.20
N ALA A 199 11.46 -6.68 -8.79
CA ALA A 199 12.58 -7.55 -9.19
C ALA A 199 12.53 -8.88 -8.42
N LYS A 200 11.56 -9.74 -8.75
CA LYS A 200 11.16 -10.91 -7.95
C LYS A 200 12.30 -11.90 -7.63
N ALA A 201 13.23 -12.12 -8.57
CA ALA A 201 14.34 -13.06 -8.40
C ALA A 201 15.59 -12.44 -7.75
N PHE A 202 15.65 -11.12 -7.58
CA PHE A 202 16.86 -10.43 -7.16
C PHE A 202 17.17 -10.70 -5.69
N ASN A 203 18.37 -11.26 -5.42
CA ASN A 203 18.85 -11.55 -4.08
C ASN A 203 20.39 -11.51 -3.99
N GLN A 204 21.00 -10.47 -4.56
CA GLN A 204 22.46 -10.28 -4.60
C GLN A 204 22.95 -9.31 -3.52
N PRO A 205 24.18 -9.49 -3.00
CA PRO A 205 24.69 -8.65 -1.92
C PRO A 205 24.83 -7.20 -2.36
N LEU A 206 24.39 -6.27 -1.49
CA LEU A 206 24.52 -4.82 -1.68
C LEU A 206 25.14 -4.11 -0.46
N GLY A 207 25.56 -4.88 0.55
CA GLY A 207 26.01 -4.31 1.83
C GLY A 207 27.29 -3.47 1.78
N GLN A 208 28.03 -3.51 0.66
CA GLN A 208 29.24 -2.71 0.43
C GLN A 208 28.97 -1.37 -0.28
N TRP A 209 27.72 -1.11 -0.66
CA TRP A 209 27.36 0.16 -1.27
C TRP A 209 27.45 1.31 -0.28
N ASP A 210 28.16 2.37 -0.68
CA ASP A 210 28.11 3.66 -0.02
C ASP A 210 26.85 4.42 -0.47
N VAL A 211 25.80 4.35 0.36
CA VAL A 211 24.51 5.02 0.11
C VAL A 211 24.38 6.36 0.85
N SER A 212 25.49 6.90 1.40
CA SER A 212 25.48 8.11 2.22
C SER A 212 24.95 9.35 1.48
N SER A 213 25.01 9.39 0.15
CA SER A 213 24.45 10.50 -0.66
C SER A 213 22.98 10.35 -1.04
N VAL A 214 22.35 9.21 -0.73
CA VAL A 214 20.96 8.91 -1.15
C VAL A 214 19.97 9.71 -0.30
N ILE A 215 19.02 10.35 -0.98
CA ILE A 215 17.96 11.17 -0.35
C ILE A 215 16.63 10.40 -0.31
N SER A 216 16.35 9.56 -1.31
CA SER A 216 15.09 8.82 -1.44
C SER A 216 15.33 7.34 -1.72
N MET A 217 14.68 6.48 -0.92
CA MET A 217 14.64 5.01 -1.09
C MET A 217 13.20 4.49 -1.21
N VAL A 218 12.27 5.37 -1.60
CA VAL A 218 10.85 5.04 -1.78
C VAL A 218 10.70 3.81 -2.66
N ARG A 219 10.00 2.78 -2.18
CA ARG A 219 9.75 1.52 -2.93
C ARG A 219 10.98 0.76 -3.42
N MET A 220 12.20 1.04 -2.92
CA MET A 220 13.43 0.47 -3.47
C MET A 220 13.38 -1.07 -3.67
N PHE A 221 12.79 -1.81 -2.73
CA PHE A 221 12.62 -3.27 -2.78
C PHE A 221 11.14 -3.70 -2.79
N TYR A 222 10.22 -2.82 -3.19
CA TYR A 222 8.79 -3.12 -3.23
C TYR A 222 8.52 -4.39 -4.04
N SER A 223 7.94 -5.43 -3.44
CA SER A 223 7.66 -6.71 -4.08
C SER A 223 8.90 -7.45 -4.65
N ALA A 224 10.11 -7.14 -4.17
CA ALA A 224 11.32 -7.91 -4.46
C ALA A 224 11.34 -9.21 -3.63
N LYS A 225 10.45 -10.14 -3.97
CA LYS A 225 10.06 -11.28 -3.10
C LYS A 225 11.22 -12.10 -2.53
N ALA A 226 12.25 -12.38 -3.33
CA ALA A 226 13.39 -13.20 -2.93
C ALA A 226 14.47 -12.45 -2.12
N PHE A 227 14.39 -11.11 -2.03
CA PHE A 227 15.46 -10.30 -1.47
C PHE A 227 15.58 -10.47 0.05
N ASN A 228 16.76 -10.90 0.50
CA ASN A 228 17.06 -11.10 1.92
C ASN A 228 18.56 -10.93 2.22
N GLN A 229 19.19 -9.87 1.69
CA GLN A 229 20.62 -9.61 1.83
C GLN A 229 20.92 -8.56 2.91
N PRO A 230 22.07 -8.65 3.61
CA PRO A 230 22.40 -7.75 4.72
C PRO A 230 22.63 -6.31 4.24
N LEU A 231 21.93 -5.37 4.89
CA LEU A 231 22.00 -3.92 4.61
C LEU A 231 22.42 -3.09 5.83
N GLY A 232 22.73 -3.72 6.96
CA GLY A 232 22.97 -3.04 8.23
C GLY A 232 24.21 -2.14 8.29
N GLN A 233 25.05 -2.12 7.25
CA GLN A 233 26.23 -1.24 7.11
C GLN A 233 25.95 0.03 6.30
N TRP A 234 24.75 0.17 5.74
CA TRP A 234 24.37 1.35 4.98
C TRP A 234 24.26 2.58 5.89
N ASP A 235 24.93 3.67 5.48
CA ASP A 235 24.70 5.00 6.03
C ASP A 235 23.48 5.63 5.36
N VAL A 236 22.33 5.53 6.03
CA VAL A 236 21.05 6.09 5.57
C VAL A 236 20.75 7.47 6.17
N SER A 237 21.74 8.12 6.78
CA SER A 237 21.55 9.37 7.53
C SER A 237 21.00 10.52 6.68
N ASN A 238 21.17 10.52 5.36
CA ASN A 238 20.63 11.55 4.47
C ASN A 238 19.24 11.23 3.87
N VAL A 239 18.72 10.03 4.10
CA VAL A 239 17.43 9.60 3.55
C VAL A 239 16.28 10.31 4.27
N ARG A 240 15.34 10.86 3.49
CA ARG A 240 14.15 11.55 4.01
C ARG A 240 12.87 10.73 3.89
N ASP A 241 12.78 9.86 2.89
CA ASP A 241 11.58 9.05 2.62
C ASP A 241 11.96 7.58 2.40
N MET A 242 11.43 6.71 3.28
CA MET A 242 11.56 5.24 3.25
C MET A 242 10.21 4.55 3.02
N SER A 243 9.21 5.29 2.55
CA SER A 243 7.88 4.76 2.32
C SER A 243 7.91 3.55 1.37
N ILE A 244 7.21 2.49 1.78
CA ILE A 244 6.97 1.29 0.97
C ILE A 244 8.29 0.56 0.60
N MET A 245 9.43 0.88 1.24
CA MET A 245 10.75 0.38 0.83
C MET A 245 10.83 -1.15 0.76
N PHE A 246 10.31 -1.87 1.75
CA PHE A 246 10.28 -3.34 1.81
C PHE A 246 8.86 -3.92 1.69
N HIS A 247 7.89 -3.15 1.22
CA HIS A 247 6.51 -3.64 1.17
C HIS A 247 6.41 -4.86 0.21
N TYR A 248 5.85 -5.98 0.67
CA TYR A 248 5.81 -7.28 -0.03
C TYR A 248 7.19 -7.93 -0.29
N THR A 249 8.24 -7.55 0.43
CA THR A 249 9.53 -8.26 0.41
C THR A 249 9.46 -9.48 1.34
N GLU A 250 8.80 -10.55 0.87
CA GLU A 250 8.35 -11.70 1.67
C GLU A 250 9.47 -12.41 2.47
N GLU A 251 10.68 -12.51 1.90
CA GLU A 251 11.82 -13.19 2.52
C GLU A 251 12.66 -12.32 3.46
N PHE A 252 12.44 -11.00 3.46
CA PHE A 252 13.33 -10.07 4.14
C PHE A 252 13.26 -10.18 5.67
N ASN A 253 14.41 -10.45 6.30
CA ASN A 253 14.53 -10.51 7.76
C ASN A 253 15.97 -10.18 8.22
N GLN A 254 16.59 -9.15 7.66
CA GLN A 254 17.97 -8.76 7.96
C GLN A 254 18.06 -7.64 9.00
N PRO A 255 19.11 -7.60 9.83
CA PRO A 255 19.25 -6.60 10.89
C PRO A 255 19.46 -5.20 10.31
N LEU A 256 18.73 -4.23 10.84
CA LEU A 256 18.77 -2.80 10.46
C LEU A 256 19.00 -1.87 11.66
N GLU A 257 19.36 -2.42 12.83
CA GLU A 257 19.42 -1.69 14.09
C GLU A 257 20.40 -0.50 14.09
N ASN A 258 21.40 -0.52 13.20
CA ASN A 258 22.47 0.49 13.13
C ASN A 258 22.17 1.62 12.14
N TRP A 259 21.02 1.59 11.46
CA TRP A 259 20.61 2.67 10.57
C TRP A 259 20.32 3.95 11.35
N ASP A 260 20.96 5.06 10.95
CA ASP A 260 20.58 6.40 11.41
C ASP A 260 19.39 6.91 10.58
N VAL A 261 18.19 6.71 11.11
CA VAL A 261 16.94 7.17 10.49
C VAL A 261 16.48 8.55 10.99
N GLY A 262 17.35 9.30 11.68
CA GLY A 262 17.00 10.57 12.34
C GLY A 262 16.50 11.69 11.41
N ASN A 263 16.78 11.59 10.11
CA ASN A 263 16.31 12.54 9.09
C ASN A 263 15.08 12.06 8.30
N VAL A 264 14.57 10.85 8.57
CA VAL A 264 13.40 10.29 7.87
C VAL A 264 12.12 10.96 8.35
N GLU A 265 11.29 11.42 7.40
CA GLU A 265 10.02 12.11 7.65
C GLU A 265 8.81 11.19 7.37
N ASN A 266 8.97 10.18 6.49
CA ASN A 266 7.91 9.25 6.08
C ASN A 266 8.38 7.78 6.10
N MET A 267 7.64 6.93 6.84
CA MET A 267 7.85 5.48 6.94
C MET A 267 6.59 4.68 6.59
N ASN A 268 5.63 5.28 5.86
CA ASN A 268 4.37 4.62 5.58
C ASN A 268 4.59 3.29 4.83
N ALA A 269 3.96 2.23 5.34
CA ALA A 269 4.01 0.88 4.81
C ALA A 269 5.42 0.32 4.56
N MET A 270 6.46 0.83 5.25
CA MET A 270 7.85 0.43 5.00
C MET A 270 8.06 -1.10 5.05
N PHE A 271 7.43 -1.78 6.01
CA PHE A 271 7.50 -3.23 6.22
C PHE A 271 6.14 -3.92 5.99
N ALA A 272 5.20 -3.28 5.28
CA ALA A 272 3.90 -3.90 5.03
C ALA A 272 4.05 -5.21 4.23
N HIS A 273 3.34 -6.27 4.63
CA HIS A 273 3.43 -7.61 4.03
C HIS A 273 4.83 -8.26 4.07
N THR A 274 5.77 -7.77 4.89
CA THR A 274 7.05 -8.48 5.17
C THR A 274 6.84 -9.56 6.24
N GLU A 275 6.17 -10.64 5.87
CA GLU A 275 5.62 -11.58 6.86
C GLU A 275 6.66 -12.22 7.79
N LYS A 276 7.92 -12.36 7.33
CA LYS A 276 9.04 -12.94 8.08
C LYS A 276 9.83 -11.93 8.93
N PHE A 277 9.66 -10.63 8.69
CA PHE A 277 10.47 -9.60 9.34
C PHE A 277 10.22 -9.57 10.85
N ASN A 278 11.28 -9.71 11.64
CA ASN A 278 11.23 -9.69 13.10
C ASN A 278 12.58 -9.26 13.71
N GLN A 279 13.18 -8.19 13.19
CA GLN A 279 14.48 -7.67 13.64
C GLN A 279 14.34 -6.45 14.57
N PRO A 280 15.25 -6.26 15.54
CA PRO A 280 15.17 -5.16 16.49
C PRO A 280 15.34 -3.80 15.78
N LEU A 281 14.52 -2.83 16.20
CA LEU A 281 14.49 -1.45 15.68
C LEU A 281 14.44 -0.41 16.83
N ASP A 282 14.63 -0.84 18.08
CA ASP A 282 14.45 -0.02 19.28
C ASP A 282 15.43 1.15 19.39
N LYS A 283 16.56 1.08 18.68
CA LYS A 283 17.59 2.13 18.63
C LYS A 283 17.30 3.24 17.61
N TRP A 284 16.31 3.07 16.75
CA TRP A 284 15.98 4.07 15.73
C TRP A 284 15.47 5.38 16.35
N ASN A 285 16.04 6.50 15.91
CA ASN A 285 15.51 7.82 16.21
C ASN A 285 14.44 8.20 15.18
N VAL A 286 13.17 8.00 15.52
CA VAL A 286 12.02 8.27 14.64
C VAL A 286 11.38 9.64 14.91
N GLY A 287 12.04 10.53 15.67
CA GLY A 287 11.45 11.78 16.16
C GLY A 287 11.03 12.78 15.07
N ARG A 288 11.47 12.62 13.82
CA ARG A 288 11.03 13.44 12.67
C ARG A 288 9.91 12.82 11.84
N VAL A 289 9.58 11.56 12.08
CA VAL A 289 8.57 10.84 11.28
C VAL A 289 7.19 11.41 11.58
N THR A 290 6.44 11.73 10.52
CA THR A 290 5.07 12.24 10.61
C THR A 290 4.02 11.21 10.17
N ASN A 291 4.41 10.21 9.37
CA ASN A 291 3.53 9.17 8.85
C ASN A 291 4.13 7.77 9.08
N MET A 292 3.44 6.95 9.87
CA MET A 292 3.74 5.54 10.12
C MET A 292 2.57 4.61 9.70
N SER A 293 1.65 5.11 8.88
CA SER A 293 0.48 4.34 8.44
C SER A 293 0.91 3.03 7.78
N GLY A 294 0.32 1.94 8.22
CA GLY A 294 0.59 0.59 7.72
C GLY A 294 2.03 0.09 7.87
N MET A 295 2.90 0.74 8.65
CA MET A 295 4.34 0.43 8.69
C MET A 295 4.63 -1.08 8.87
N PHE A 296 3.87 -1.77 9.73
CA PHE A 296 3.96 -3.21 9.98
C PHE A 296 2.68 -3.97 9.61
N GLU A 297 1.86 -3.43 8.70
CA GLU A 297 0.63 -4.08 8.24
C GLU A 297 0.96 -5.46 7.63
N PHE A 298 0.32 -6.55 8.05
CA PHE A 298 0.66 -7.93 7.67
C PHE A 298 2.10 -8.42 7.99
N ALA A 299 2.87 -7.72 8.83
CA ALA A 299 4.16 -8.24 9.35
C ALA A 299 3.91 -9.31 10.43
N LYS A 300 3.45 -10.49 10.02
CA LYS A 300 2.91 -11.54 10.91
C LYS A 300 3.89 -12.03 11.98
N ALA A 301 5.19 -12.07 11.67
CA ALA A 301 6.22 -12.51 12.61
C ALA A 301 6.66 -11.43 13.60
N PHE A 302 6.42 -10.15 13.29
CA PHE A 302 6.99 -9.02 14.00
C PHE A 302 6.50 -8.93 15.46
N ASN A 303 7.44 -8.89 16.40
CA ASN A 303 7.19 -8.76 17.82
C ASN A 303 8.41 -8.15 18.57
N GLN A 304 8.98 -7.08 18.04
CA GLN A 304 10.18 -6.43 18.58
C GLN A 304 9.84 -5.15 19.36
N PRO A 305 10.64 -4.78 20.39
CA PRO A 305 10.33 -3.64 21.24
C PRO A 305 10.41 -2.33 20.46
N LEU A 306 9.39 -1.48 20.59
CA LEU A 306 9.32 -0.15 19.98
C LEU A 306 9.06 0.97 21.01
N GLY A 307 8.92 0.61 22.29
CA GLY A 307 8.48 1.53 23.34
C GLY A 307 9.48 2.63 23.73
N GLN A 308 10.65 2.72 23.09
CA GLN A 308 11.60 3.84 23.26
C GLN A 308 11.54 4.86 22.11
N TRP A 309 10.72 4.61 21.08
CA TRP A 309 10.54 5.57 19.99
C TRP A 309 9.85 6.85 20.47
N ASP A 310 10.42 7.99 20.08
CA ASP A 310 9.75 9.28 20.15
C ASP A 310 8.82 9.43 18.95
N VAL A 311 7.51 9.25 19.18
CA VAL A 311 6.46 9.36 18.16
C VAL A 311 5.66 10.67 18.27
N SER A 312 6.16 11.66 19.03
CA SER A 312 5.45 12.92 19.35
C SER A 312 5.18 13.83 18.14
N ASN A 313 5.75 13.52 16.97
CA ASN A 313 5.50 14.21 15.70
C ASN A 313 4.62 13.43 14.71
N VAL A 314 4.27 12.18 15.02
CA VAL A 314 3.44 11.34 14.15
C VAL A 314 2.00 11.87 14.13
N ARG A 315 1.43 11.96 12.92
CA ARG A 315 0.03 12.35 12.66
C ARG A 315 -0.85 11.17 12.26
N ASP A 316 -0.29 10.21 11.53
CA ASP A 316 -1.02 9.05 11.00
C ASP A 316 -0.34 7.73 11.44
N MET A 317 -1.08 6.95 12.23
CA MET A 317 -0.75 5.57 12.66
C MET A 317 -1.80 4.56 12.17
N SER A 318 -2.64 4.95 11.21
CA SER A 318 -3.68 4.07 10.68
C SER A 318 -3.07 2.77 10.17
N LYS A 319 -3.68 1.64 10.55
CA LYS A 319 -3.23 0.28 10.18
C LYS A 319 -1.79 -0.10 10.58
N MET A 320 -1.09 0.68 11.42
CA MET A 320 0.34 0.47 11.70
C MET A 320 0.69 -0.98 12.07
N PHE A 321 -0.16 -1.66 12.85
CA PHE A 321 -0.01 -3.06 13.25
C PHE A 321 -1.17 -3.95 12.77
N ALA A 322 -1.90 -3.53 11.73
CA ALA A 322 -2.98 -4.33 11.17
C ALA A 322 -2.44 -5.70 10.71
N HIS A 323 -3.06 -6.79 11.12
CA HIS A 323 -2.65 -8.17 10.85
C HIS A 323 -1.25 -8.56 11.38
N ALA A 324 -0.60 -7.76 12.24
CA ALA A 324 0.63 -8.12 12.94
C ALA A 324 0.33 -9.11 14.08
N LYS A 325 0.02 -10.37 13.71
CA LYS A 325 -0.61 -11.36 14.60
C LYS A 325 0.17 -11.68 15.88
N LYS A 326 1.51 -11.59 15.85
CA LYS A 326 2.37 -11.87 17.01
C LYS A 326 2.70 -10.64 17.85
N PHE A 327 2.43 -9.44 17.35
CA PHE A 327 2.84 -8.21 18.01
C PHE A 327 2.15 -8.04 19.37
N ASN A 328 2.94 -7.92 20.43
CA ASN A 328 2.47 -7.75 21.80
C ASN A 328 3.52 -7.00 22.66
N GLN A 329 4.18 -5.99 22.08
CA GLN A 329 5.21 -5.20 22.77
C GLN A 329 4.62 -3.90 23.33
N SER A 330 5.14 -3.46 24.48
CA SER A 330 4.61 -2.29 25.19
C SER A 330 4.85 -0.99 24.42
N LEU A 331 3.80 -0.17 24.31
CA LEU A 331 3.81 1.16 23.67
C LEU A 331 3.40 2.28 24.64
N GLN A 332 3.36 1.99 25.95
CA GLN A 332 2.81 2.90 26.97
C GLN A 332 3.55 4.24 27.11
N LYS A 333 4.81 4.32 26.63
CA LYS A 333 5.66 5.52 26.70
C LYS A 333 5.49 6.45 25.50
N TRP A 334 4.74 6.03 24.48
CA TRP A 334 4.52 6.85 23.30
C TRP A 334 3.67 8.08 23.63
N ASP A 335 4.15 9.24 23.23
CA ASP A 335 3.35 10.47 23.18
C ASP A 335 2.58 10.50 21.84
N VAL A 336 1.30 10.18 21.88
CA VAL A 336 0.41 10.17 20.71
C VAL A 336 -0.47 11.43 20.62
N SER A 337 -0.17 12.48 21.39
CA SER A 337 -1.01 13.68 21.49
C SER A 337 -1.23 14.42 20.16
N LYS A 338 -0.35 14.24 19.17
CA LYS A 338 -0.50 14.82 17.82
C LYS A 338 -1.14 13.87 16.79
N VAL A 339 -1.42 12.63 17.16
CA VAL A 339 -1.98 11.65 16.22
C VAL A 339 -3.44 11.99 15.93
N GLU A 340 -3.78 12.02 14.65
CA GLU A 340 -5.11 12.36 14.12
C GLU A 340 -5.83 11.11 13.59
N ASP A 341 -5.10 10.14 13.04
CA ASP A 341 -5.64 8.89 12.50
C ASP A 341 -5.00 7.64 13.14
N ILE A 342 -5.84 6.84 13.80
CA ILE A 342 -5.50 5.53 14.39
C ILE A 342 -6.43 4.40 13.91
N LYS A 343 -7.17 4.64 12.82
CA LYS A 343 -8.08 3.64 12.25
C LYS A 343 -7.36 2.33 12.03
N ARG A 344 -8.00 1.23 12.43
CA ARG A 344 -7.47 -0.12 12.20
C ARG A 344 -6.06 -0.36 12.73
N MET A 345 -5.54 0.45 13.65
CA MET A 345 -4.14 0.36 14.10
C MET A 345 -3.77 -1.05 14.59
N PHE A 346 -4.67 -1.74 15.30
CA PHE A 346 -4.52 -3.11 15.79
C PHE A 346 -5.54 -4.08 15.15
N TYR A 347 -6.05 -3.76 13.95
CA TYR A 347 -6.98 -4.59 13.20
C TYR A 347 -6.39 -6.01 13.00
N TRP A 348 -7.00 -7.06 13.53
CA TRP A 348 -6.50 -8.43 13.51
C TRP A 348 -5.12 -8.65 14.17
N ALA A 349 -4.68 -7.78 15.08
CA ALA A 349 -3.52 -8.01 15.93
C ALA A 349 -3.87 -9.01 17.06
N GLU A 350 -4.04 -10.29 16.71
CA GLU A 350 -4.67 -11.32 17.57
C GLU A 350 -3.99 -11.50 18.94
N SER A 351 -2.68 -11.24 19.05
CA SER A 351 -1.92 -11.39 20.30
C SER A 351 -1.80 -10.13 21.15
N PHE A 352 -2.19 -8.96 20.61
CA PHE A 352 -1.93 -7.68 21.25
C PHE A 352 -2.77 -7.51 22.53
N ASN A 353 -2.10 -7.26 23.65
CA ASN A 353 -2.73 -7.05 24.96
C ASN A 353 -1.84 -6.20 25.88
N GLN A 354 -1.40 -5.03 25.40
CA GLN A 354 -0.52 -4.12 26.15
C GLN A 354 -1.25 -2.86 26.60
N PRO A 355 -0.89 -2.28 27.76
CA PRO A 355 -1.57 -1.11 28.31
C PRO A 355 -1.35 0.12 27.42
N LEU A 356 -2.45 0.84 27.16
CA LEU A 356 -2.49 2.08 26.36
C LEU A 356 -3.17 3.23 27.10
N GLU A 357 -3.45 3.07 28.40
CA GLU A 357 -4.31 3.98 29.17
C GLU A 357 -3.78 5.43 29.23
N ASN A 358 -2.47 5.62 29.12
CA ASN A 358 -1.83 6.94 29.20
C ASN A 358 -1.72 7.67 27.85
N TRP A 359 -2.25 7.10 26.77
CA TRP A 359 -2.28 7.76 25.47
C TRP A 359 -3.28 8.93 25.47
N ASP A 360 -2.82 10.10 25.02
CA ASP A 360 -3.66 11.25 24.72
C ASP A 360 -4.21 11.12 23.29
N VAL A 361 -5.46 10.67 23.19
CA VAL A 361 -6.17 10.51 21.90
C VAL A 361 -7.14 11.66 21.61
N SER A 362 -7.02 12.79 22.31
CA SER A 362 -7.96 13.93 22.24
C SER A 362 -8.04 14.62 20.87
N ASN A 363 -7.12 14.30 19.95
CA ASN A 363 -7.12 14.80 18.57
C ASN A 363 -7.67 13.80 17.54
N VAL A 364 -8.00 12.58 17.96
CA VAL A 364 -8.55 11.55 17.08
C VAL A 364 -10.05 11.78 16.85
N ARG A 365 -10.47 11.68 15.58
CA ARG A 365 -11.88 11.78 15.18
C ARG A 365 -12.50 10.46 14.72
N ASP A 366 -11.67 9.48 14.37
CA ASP A 366 -12.10 8.23 13.75
C ASP A 366 -11.33 7.06 14.39
N MET A 367 -12.06 6.22 15.12
CA MET A 367 -11.53 5.02 15.80
C MET A 367 -12.02 3.72 15.16
N LYS A 368 -12.50 3.81 13.91
CA LYS A 368 -13.09 2.67 13.21
C LYS A 368 -12.15 1.47 13.21
N GLU A 369 -12.71 0.35 13.67
CA GLU A 369 -12.10 -0.98 13.66
C GLU A 369 -10.71 -1.06 14.34
N MET A 370 -10.37 -0.13 15.24
CA MET A 370 -9.03 -0.03 15.85
C MET A 370 -8.56 -1.36 16.48
N PHE A 371 -9.43 -2.06 17.21
CA PHE A 371 -9.17 -3.36 17.85
C PHE A 371 -10.01 -4.49 17.25
N PHE A 372 -10.51 -4.32 16.01
CA PHE A 372 -11.30 -5.36 15.35
C PHE A 372 -10.50 -6.66 15.35
N LYS A 373 -11.02 -7.72 15.96
CA LYS A 373 -10.39 -9.05 16.05
C LYS A 373 -9.02 -9.07 16.76
N ALA A 374 -8.71 -8.07 17.58
CA ALA A 374 -7.65 -8.15 18.58
C ALA A 374 -8.12 -9.04 19.75
N LYS A 375 -8.16 -10.36 19.52
CA LYS A 375 -8.87 -11.33 20.37
C LYS A 375 -8.49 -11.27 21.85
N LYS A 376 -7.20 -11.09 22.15
CA LYS A 376 -6.64 -11.05 23.51
C LYS A 376 -6.68 -9.67 24.17
N PHE A 377 -7.08 -8.63 23.44
CA PHE A 377 -7.00 -7.27 23.96
C PHE A 377 -8.01 -7.09 25.11
N ASN A 378 -7.50 -6.83 26.31
CA ASN A 378 -8.30 -6.59 27.50
C ASN A 378 -7.59 -5.64 28.47
N GLN A 379 -7.24 -4.44 27.99
CA GLN A 379 -6.55 -3.40 28.76
C GLN A 379 -7.45 -2.18 28.97
N SER A 380 -7.27 -1.48 30.09
CA SER A 380 -8.03 -0.26 30.43
C SER A 380 -7.76 0.85 29.41
N LEU A 381 -8.84 1.50 28.96
CA LEU A 381 -8.83 2.70 28.11
C LEU A 381 -9.61 3.86 28.77
N GLN A 382 -9.90 3.76 30.07
CA GLN A 382 -10.80 4.67 30.80
C GLN A 382 -10.38 6.14 30.80
N LYS A 383 -9.08 6.42 30.63
CA LYS A 383 -8.53 7.79 30.64
C LYS A 383 -8.50 8.47 29.27
N TRP A 384 -8.84 7.75 28.21
CA TRP A 384 -8.88 8.34 26.88
C TRP A 384 -9.96 9.42 26.79
N ASP A 385 -9.56 10.61 26.32
CA ASP A 385 -10.48 11.65 25.90
C ASP A 385 -10.95 11.34 24.47
N VAL A 386 -12.18 10.85 24.37
CA VAL A 386 -12.83 10.49 23.09
C VAL A 386 -13.88 11.52 22.65
N SER A 387 -13.92 12.69 23.29
CA SER A 387 -14.98 13.70 23.11
C SER A 387 -15.10 14.26 21.68
N LYS A 388 -14.06 14.11 20.84
CA LYS A 388 -14.06 14.50 19.42
C LYS A 388 -14.29 13.35 18.44
N VAL A 389 -14.44 12.11 18.91
CA VAL A 389 -14.60 10.94 18.04
C VAL A 389 -16.00 10.93 17.44
N GLU A 390 -16.10 10.81 16.12
CA GLU A 390 -17.35 10.78 15.37
C GLU A 390 -17.71 9.35 14.88
N ASP A 391 -16.71 8.47 14.66
CA ASP A 391 -16.91 7.08 14.20
C ASP A 391 -16.16 6.08 15.11
N MET A 392 -16.92 5.17 15.74
CA MET A 392 -16.42 4.04 16.56
C MET A 392 -16.82 2.68 15.96
N GLY A 393 -17.20 2.66 14.68
CA GLY A 393 -17.70 1.48 13.99
C GLY A 393 -16.73 0.30 14.10
N GLY A 394 -17.19 -0.82 14.61
CA GLY A 394 -16.43 -2.05 14.75
C GLY A 394 -15.20 -1.97 15.65
N MET A 395 -15.05 -0.92 16.48
CA MET A 395 -13.83 -0.67 17.27
C MET A 395 -13.37 -1.90 18.07
N PHE A 396 -14.29 -2.62 18.71
CA PHE A 396 -14.04 -3.85 19.48
C PHE A 396 -14.73 -5.08 18.89
N ALA A 397 -15.18 -5.03 17.63
CA ALA A 397 -15.80 -6.18 16.99
C ALA A 397 -14.80 -7.35 16.99
N HIS A 398 -15.23 -8.54 17.41
CA HIS A 398 -14.39 -9.72 17.57
C HIS A 398 -13.24 -9.59 18.60
N ALA A 399 -13.21 -8.58 19.47
CA ALA A 399 -12.32 -8.54 20.62
C ALA A 399 -12.88 -9.46 21.73
N GLU A 400 -12.62 -10.76 21.61
CA GLU A 400 -13.33 -11.82 22.35
C GLU A 400 -13.15 -11.75 23.88
N GLU A 401 -11.97 -11.33 24.34
CA GLU A 401 -11.61 -11.21 25.77
C GLU A 401 -11.88 -9.82 26.36
N PHE A 402 -12.25 -8.83 25.54
CA PHE A 402 -12.41 -7.45 26.00
C PHE A 402 -13.59 -7.31 26.97
N ASP A 403 -13.31 -6.84 28.19
CA ASP A 403 -14.29 -6.57 29.24
C ASP A 403 -13.85 -5.41 30.15
N CYS A 404 -13.13 -4.44 29.59
CA CYS A 404 -12.67 -3.26 30.34
C CYS A 404 -13.73 -2.17 30.35
N SER A 405 -13.87 -1.47 31.48
CA SER A 405 -14.85 -0.39 31.63
C SER A 405 -14.62 0.69 30.57
N LEU A 406 -15.71 1.27 30.05
CA LEU A 406 -15.72 2.44 29.15
C LEU A 406 -16.65 3.56 29.63
N GLY A 407 -17.23 3.45 30.82
CA GLY A 407 -18.34 4.32 31.28
C GLY A 407 -17.99 5.78 31.57
N LYS A 408 -16.70 6.17 31.51
CA LYS A 408 -16.23 7.56 31.68
C LYS A 408 -16.01 8.29 30.35
N TRP A 409 -16.15 7.59 29.23
CA TRP A 409 -15.99 8.19 27.91
C TRP A 409 -17.11 9.18 27.62
N ASP A 410 -16.73 10.36 27.12
CA ASP A 410 -17.64 11.29 26.49
C ASP A 410 -17.84 10.89 25.03
N VAL A 411 -18.93 10.19 24.75
CA VAL A 411 -19.29 9.73 23.40
C VAL A 411 -20.31 10.65 22.71
N SER A 412 -20.53 11.86 23.24
CA SER A 412 -21.58 12.77 22.75
C SER A 412 -21.38 13.22 21.31
N SER A 413 -20.15 13.17 20.77
CA SER A 413 -19.88 13.49 19.35
C SER A 413 -20.04 12.31 18.39
N VAL A 414 -20.21 11.08 18.90
CA VAL A 414 -20.23 9.87 18.07
C VAL A 414 -21.52 9.80 17.26
N LYS A 415 -21.39 9.59 15.95
CA LYS A 415 -22.51 9.39 15.01
C LYS A 415 -22.65 7.92 14.61
N ASN A 416 -21.55 7.17 14.58
CA ASN A 416 -21.53 5.78 14.11
C ASN A 416 -20.96 4.82 15.17
N MET A 417 -21.81 3.90 15.66
CA MET A 417 -21.45 2.81 16.58
C MET A 417 -21.73 1.43 15.97
N LYS A 418 -21.88 1.35 14.64
CA LYS A 418 -22.13 0.08 13.94
C LYS A 418 -21.13 -0.97 14.36
N GLU A 419 -21.61 -2.15 14.77
CA GLU A 419 -20.80 -3.31 15.13
C GLU A 419 -19.77 -3.07 16.26
N MET A 420 -19.84 -1.98 17.02
CA MET A 420 -18.78 -1.60 17.99
C MET A 420 -18.33 -2.74 18.91
N PHE A 421 -19.26 -3.58 19.40
CA PHE A 421 -19.01 -4.76 20.24
C PHE A 421 -19.50 -6.07 19.58
N PHE A 422 -19.61 -6.10 18.24
CA PHE A 422 -20.04 -7.29 17.50
C PHE A 422 -19.13 -8.48 17.84
N LYS A 423 -19.67 -9.57 18.40
CA LYS A 423 -18.91 -10.74 18.86
C LYS A 423 -17.83 -10.44 19.92
N ALA A 424 -17.93 -9.33 20.66
CA ALA A 424 -17.15 -9.14 21.89
C ALA A 424 -17.72 -10.05 22.99
N MET A 425 -17.30 -11.32 22.99
CA MET A 425 -17.96 -12.39 23.74
C MET A 425 -17.93 -12.20 25.26
N SER A 426 -16.90 -11.55 25.78
CA SER A 426 -16.72 -11.33 27.22
C SER A 426 -17.32 -10.02 27.74
N PHE A 427 -17.59 -9.05 26.85
CA PHE A 427 -17.95 -7.69 27.22
C PHE A 427 -19.25 -7.62 28.01
N ASN A 428 -19.19 -7.05 29.22
CA ASN A 428 -20.35 -6.84 30.09
C ASN A 428 -20.18 -5.62 31.02
N GLN A 429 -19.67 -4.51 30.50
CA GLN A 429 -19.39 -3.30 31.29
C GLN A 429 -20.52 -2.26 31.21
N PRO A 430 -20.75 -1.48 32.28
CA PRO A 430 -21.84 -0.50 32.32
C PRO A 430 -21.59 0.66 31.34
N LEU A 431 -22.61 0.98 30.54
CA LEU A 431 -22.60 2.06 29.54
C LEU A 431 -23.76 3.05 29.74
N GLU A 432 -24.50 2.94 30.84
CA GLU A 432 -25.75 3.68 31.07
C GLU A 432 -25.57 5.22 31.03
N ASN A 433 -24.38 5.72 31.35
CA ASN A 433 -24.08 7.15 31.40
C ASN A 433 -23.55 7.73 30.08
N TRP A 434 -23.47 6.93 29.02
CA TRP A 434 -23.10 7.43 27.70
C TRP A 434 -24.20 8.33 27.13
N ASP A 435 -23.81 9.52 26.68
CA ASP A 435 -24.65 10.37 25.84
C ASP A 435 -24.57 9.91 24.39
N VAL A 436 -25.58 9.17 23.95
CA VAL A 436 -25.69 8.65 22.58
C VAL A 436 -26.66 9.44 21.72
N SER A 437 -27.06 10.65 22.15
CA SER A 437 -28.09 11.48 21.49
C SER A 437 -27.74 11.93 20.06
N ASN A 438 -26.47 11.82 19.67
CA ASN A 438 -25.99 12.11 18.31
C ASN A 438 -25.73 10.86 17.45
N VAL A 439 -25.92 9.66 18.00
CA VAL A 439 -25.69 8.42 17.24
C VAL A 439 -26.82 8.20 16.24
N GLU A 440 -26.44 7.99 14.99
CA GLU A 440 -27.35 7.73 13.86
C GLU A 440 -27.37 6.23 13.49
N ASN A 441 -26.27 5.50 13.74
CA ASN A 441 -26.14 4.08 13.38
C ASN A 441 -25.67 3.21 14.56
N MET A 442 -26.51 2.25 14.99
CA MET A 442 -26.23 1.23 16.01
C MET A 442 -26.37 -0.20 15.48
N ASN A 443 -26.34 -0.39 14.15
CA ASN A 443 -26.49 -1.68 13.50
C ASN A 443 -25.52 -2.71 14.10
N ALA A 444 -26.05 -3.84 14.57
CA ALA A 444 -25.29 -4.96 15.12
C ALA A 444 -24.32 -4.62 16.28
N MET A 445 -24.51 -3.49 16.98
CA MET A 445 -23.58 -2.99 18.01
C MET A 445 -23.22 -4.05 19.07
N PHE A 446 -24.20 -4.83 19.56
CA PHE A 446 -24.01 -5.90 20.55
C PHE A 446 -24.33 -7.30 19.99
N ALA A 447 -24.43 -7.45 18.67
CA ALA A 447 -24.73 -8.74 18.08
C ALA A 447 -23.65 -9.77 18.49
N HIS A 448 -24.10 -10.94 18.97
CA HIS A 448 -23.27 -12.00 19.53
C HIS A 448 -22.43 -11.63 20.79
N ALA A 449 -22.67 -10.49 21.43
CA ALA A 449 -22.09 -10.17 22.74
C ALA A 449 -22.74 -11.05 23.83
N LYS A 450 -22.23 -12.28 23.99
CA LYS A 450 -22.90 -13.36 24.74
C LYS A 450 -23.08 -13.09 26.22
N LYS A 451 -22.25 -12.24 26.83
CA LYS A 451 -22.31 -11.88 28.26
C LYS A 451 -23.01 -10.54 28.53
N PHE A 452 -23.20 -9.71 27.50
CA PHE A 452 -23.69 -8.35 27.68
C PHE A 452 -25.13 -8.34 28.23
N ASN A 453 -25.30 -7.73 29.40
CA ASN A 453 -26.60 -7.57 30.06
C ASN A 453 -26.64 -6.32 30.95
N GLN A 454 -26.04 -5.21 30.51
CA GLN A 454 -25.98 -3.96 31.27
C GLN A 454 -27.10 -2.99 30.87
N SER A 455 -27.56 -2.18 31.82
CA SER A 455 -28.66 -1.23 31.60
C SER A 455 -28.30 -0.18 30.55
N LEU A 456 -29.25 0.11 29.66
CA LEU A 456 -29.18 1.13 28.61
C LEU A 456 -30.38 2.09 28.66
N GLN A 457 -31.14 2.10 29.77
CA GLN A 457 -32.41 2.81 29.87
C GLN A 457 -32.32 4.33 29.70
N LYS A 458 -31.17 4.92 30.04
CA LYS A 458 -30.95 6.37 29.97
C LYS A 458 -30.54 6.87 28.59
N TRP A 459 -30.28 5.98 27.64
CA TRP A 459 -29.85 6.37 26.31
C TRP A 459 -30.96 7.10 25.57
N ASP A 460 -30.63 8.30 25.08
CA ASP A 460 -31.43 9.00 24.07
C ASP A 460 -31.04 8.46 22.70
N VAL A 461 -31.92 7.63 22.14
CA VAL A 461 -31.74 7.02 20.81
C VAL A 461 -32.58 7.69 19.73
N SER A 462 -33.10 8.89 20.01
CA SER A 462 -34.04 9.59 19.12
C SER A 462 -33.48 9.90 17.73
N LYS A 463 -32.17 9.97 17.54
CA LYS A 463 -31.53 10.17 16.23
C LYS A 463 -31.13 8.89 15.49
N VAL A 464 -31.26 7.73 16.11
CA VAL A 464 -30.82 6.49 15.49
C VAL A 464 -31.75 6.12 14.33
N GLU A 465 -31.18 5.89 13.16
CA GLU A 465 -31.90 5.46 11.96
C GLU A 465 -31.78 3.95 11.71
N ASP A 466 -30.68 3.31 12.13
CA ASP A 466 -30.41 1.88 11.92
C ASP A 466 -30.04 1.17 13.23
N MET A 467 -30.90 0.25 13.68
CA MET A 467 -30.70 -0.67 14.82
C MET A 467 -30.75 -2.15 14.39
N GLY A 468 -30.61 -2.42 13.10
CA GLY A 468 -30.66 -3.76 12.54
C GLY A 468 -29.70 -4.70 13.29
N GLY A 469 -30.22 -5.79 13.83
CA GLY A 469 -29.44 -6.79 14.52
C GLY A 469 -28.75 -6.33 15.81
N MET A 470 -29.07 -5.18 16.40
CA MET A 470 -28.34 -4.60 17.54
C MET A 470 -28.03 -5.62 18.67
N PHE A 471 -28.98 -6.50 19.00
CA PHE A 471 -28.84 -7.57 20.00
C PHE A 471 -28.97 -8.98 19.40
N TYR A 472 -28.74 -9.14 18.10
CA TYR A 472 -28.82 -10.44 17.42
C TYR A 472 -27.90 -11.46 18.11
N LYS A 473 -28.43 -12.57 18.61
CA LYS A 473 -27.69 -13.59 19.37
C LYS A 473 -27.00 -13.09 20.66
N ALA A 474 -27.39 -11.94 21.21
CA ALA A 474 -27.01 -11.51 22.56
C ALA A 474 -27.81 -12.33 23.61
N SER A 475 -27.40 -13.59 23.82
CA SER A 475 -28.25 -14.63 24.41
C SER A 475 -28.76 -14.37 25.82
N VAL A 476 -28.07 -13.52 26.60
CA VAL A 476 -28.41 -13.23 28.00
C VAL A 476 -29.03 -11.86 28.21
N PHE A 477 -29.05 -11.01 27.17
CA PHE A 477 -29.54 -9.65 27.27
C PHE A 477 -31.03 -9.62 27.59
N ASN A 478 -31.40 -8.93 28.67
CA ASN A 478 -32.77 -8.79 29.13
C ASN A 478 -32.97 -7.49 29.93
N GLN A 479 -32.39 -6.39 29.45
CA GLN A 479 -32.50 -5.09 30.12
C GLN A 479 -33.65 -4.26 29.53
N PRO A 480 -34.38 -3.51 30.35
CA PRO A 480 -35.53 -2.71 29.91
C PRO A 480 -35.14 -1.62 28.92
N LEU A 481 -35.96 -1.43 27.87
CA LEU A 481 -35.76 -0.46 26.79
C LEU A 481 -37.04 0.34 26.46
N GLU A 482 -38.07 0.23 27.29
CA GLU A 482 -39.42 0.76 27.01
C GLU A 482 -39.45 2.29 26.80
N ASN A 483 -38.49 3.01 27.38
CA ASN A 483 -38.39 4.47 27.33
C ASN A 483 -37.62 5.00 26.11
N TRP A 484 -37.09 4.13 25.25
CA TRP A 484 -36.39 4.57 24.04
C TRP A 484 -37.34 5.23 23.05
N ASP A 485 -36.98 6.43 22.59
CA ASP A 485 -37.61 7.07 21.44
C ASP A 485 -37.03 6.49 20.16
N VAL A 486 -37.75 5.55 19.55
CA VAL A 486 -37.36 4.89 18.29
C VAL A 486 -38.04 5.50 17.07
N SER A 487 -38.64 6.69 17.19
CA SER A 487 -39.48 7.28 16.14
C SER A 487 -38.76 7.60 14.83
N ASN A 488 -37.42 7.68 14.83
CA ASN A 488 -36.61 7.86 13.63
C ASN A 488 -35.98 6.57 13.07
N VAL A 489 -36.11 5.44 13.79
CA VAL A 489 -35.50 4.18 13.35
C VAL A 489 -36.22 3.64 12.12
N ARG A 490 -35.46 3.35 11.06
CA ARG A 490 -35.93 2.78 9.79
C ARG A 490 -35.69 1.29 9.68
N ASP A 491 -34.61 0.75 10.26
CA ASP A 491 -34.28 -0.68 10.25
C ASP A 491 -34.12 -1.23 11.68
N MET A 492 -34.93 -2.24 12.02
CA MET A 492 -34.83 -3.06 13.24
C MET A 492 -34.82 -4.56 12.91
N SER A 493 -34.49 -4.92 11.68
CA SER A 493 -34.43 -6.32 11.25
C SER A 493 -33.51 -7.12 12.16
N LYS A 494 -33.97 -8.30 12.60
CA LYS A 494 -33.22 -9.21 13.49
C LYS A 494 -32.74 -8.60 14.82
N MET A 495 -33.24 -7.43 15.24
CA MET A 495 -32.73 -6.69 16.41
C MET A 495 -32.58 -7.57 17.65
N PHE A 496 -33.56 -8.45 17.92
CA PHE A 496 -33.55 -9.40 19.05
C PHE A 496 -33.53 -10.87 18.60
N ALA A 497 -33.23 -11.15 17.32
CA ALA A 497 -33.27 -12.53 16.85
C ALA A 497 -32.24 -13.38 17.62
N HIS A 498 -32.70 -14.50 18.17
CA HIS A 498 -31.97 -15.38 19.07
C HIS A 498 -31.42 -14.71 20.36
N ALA A 499 -31.94 -13.55 20.78
CA ALA A 499 -31.72 -13.00 22.12
C ALA A 499 -32.56 -13.80 23.13
N LYS A 500 -32.11 -15.01 23.46
CA LYS A 500 -32.92 -16.06 24.11
C LYS A 500 -33.59 -15.64 25.42
N LYS A 501 -32.97 -14.76 26.22
CA LYS A 501 -33.51 -14.28 27.50
C LYS A 501 -34.34 -13.00 27.42
N PHE A 502 -34.38 -12.33 26.26
CA PHE A 502 -35.03 -11.03 26.14
C PHE A 502 -36.55 -11.16 26.31
N ASN A 503 -37.11 -10.45 27.28
CA ASN A 503 -38.54 -10.44 27.59
C ASN A 503 -38.95 -9.12 28.27
N GLN A 504 -38.62 -7.98 27.65
CA GLN A 504 -38.91 -6.64 28.18
C GLN A 504 -40.00 -5.94 27.38
N PRO A 505 -40.85 -5.11 28.01
CA PRO A 505 -41.95 -4.44 27.33
C PRO A 505 -41.43 -3.43 26.30
N LEU A 506 -41.98 -3.49 25.09
CA LEU A 506 -41.66 -2.58 23.97
C LEU A 506 -42.92 -1.86 23.42
N GLY A 507 -44.09 -2.07 24.04
CA GLY A 507 -45.37 -1.63 23.49
C GLY A 507 -45.46 -0.12 23.21
N LYS A 508 -44.75 0.70 24.01
CA LYS A 508 -44.73 2.17 23.88
C LYS A 508 -43.91 2.70 22.69
N TRP A 509 -43.14 1.86 22.01
CA TRP A 509 -42.31 2.29 20.90
C TRP A 509 -43.14 2.80 19.72
N ASN A 510 -42.81 4.01 19.23
CA ASN A 510 -43.36 4.55 17.99
C ASN A 510 -42.59 3.97 16.79
N ILE A 511 -43.21 3.03 16.09
CA ILE A 511 -42.58 2.29 14.99
C ILE A 511 -43.02 2.77 13.58
N LEU A 512 -43.65 3.94 13.47
CA LEU A 512 -44.21 4.42 12.19
C LEU A 512 -43.16 4.64 11.10
N SER A 513 -41.94 5.01 11.49
CA SER A 513 -40.82 5.23 10.57
C SER A 513 -40.06 3.96 10.20
N VAL A 514 -40.34 2.83 10.89
CA VAL A 514 -39.70 1.56 10.59
C VAL A 514 -40.17 1.11 9.20
N ILE A 515 -39.23 0.73 8.36
CA ILE A 515 -39.43 0.20 7.00
C ILE A 515 -39.05 -1.29 6.96
N ASN A 516 -38.11 -1.72 7.80
CA ASN A 516 -37.64 -3.11 7.88
C ASN A 516 -37.65 -3.62 9.32
N MET A 517 -38.47 -4.64 9.60
CA MET A 517 -38.55 -5.32 10.90
C MET A 517 -38.33 -6.85 10.77
N ASP A 518 -37.77 -7.29 9.64
CA ASP A 518 -37.69 -8.70 9.29
C ASP A 518 -37.03 -9.54 10.39
N SER A 519 -37.72 -10.60 10.80
CA SER A 519 -37.20 -11.57 11.79
C SER A 519 -36.76 -10.95 13.13
N MET A 520 -37.28 -9.78 13.53
CA MET A 520 -36.86 -9.06 14.74
C MET A 520 -36.80 -9.95 16.01
N PHE A 521 -37.76 -10.85 16.20
CA PHE A 521 -37.84 -11.76 17.36
C PHE A 521 -37.58 -13.23 17.02
N CYS A 522 -37.12 -13.55 15.81
CA CYS A 522 -36.91 -14.94 15.39
C CYS A 522 -35.96 -15.67 16.36
N GLY A 523 -36.45 -16.73 17.02
CA GLY A 523 -35.69 -17.49 18.02
C GLY A 523 -35.47 -16.79 19.38
N ALA A 524 -36.16 -15.69 19.66
CA ALA A 524 -36.18 -15.02 20.97
C ALA A 524 -37.17 -15.72 21.93
N TYR A 525 -36.85 -16.96 22.34
CA TYR A 525 -37.80 -17.88 22.99
C TYR A 525 -38.48 -17.37 24.27
N SER A 526 -37.85 -16.46 25.02
CA SER A 526 -38.44 -15.91 26.25
C SER A 526 -39.41 -14.75 25.99
N PHE A 527 -39.45 -14.19 24.77
CA PHE A 527 -40.21 -12.99 24.49
C PHE A 527 -41.72 -13.29 24.46
N ASN A 528 -42.44 -12.77 25.47
CA ASN A 528 -43.88 -12.94 25.63
C ASN A 528 -44.56 -11.65 26.10
N GLN A 529 -44.17 -10.51 25.52
CA GLN A 529 -44.75 -9.21 25.86
C GLN A 529 -45.88 -8.81 24.91
N PRO A 530 -46.89 -8.06 25.41
CA PRO A 530 -47.95 -7.49 24.57
C PRO A 530 -47.40 -6.51 23.53
N LEU A 531 -47.91 -6.59 22.29
CA LEU A 531 -47.55 -5.72 21.15
C LEU A 531 -48.79 -5.20 20.41
N GLU A 532 -49.95 -5.14 21.08
CA GLU A 532 -51.23 -4.78 20.45
C GLU A 532 -51.20 -3.36 19.88
N GLN A 533 -50.47 -2.43 20.52
CA GLN A 533 -50.31 -1.05 20.08
C GLN A 533 -49.64 -0.95 18.69
N TRP A 534 -48.78 -1.91 18.34
CA TRP A 534 -48.09 -1.94 17.04
C TRP A 534 -49.03 -2.36 15.90
N ARG A 535 -50.06 -3.17 16.19
CA ARG A 535 -51.02 -3.65 15.17
C ARG A 535 -51.80 -2.51 14.51
N HIS A 536 -52.06 -1.44 15.25
CA HIS A 536 -52.74 -0.25 14.73
C HIS A 536 -51.82 0.63 13.86
N LEU A 537 -50.50 0.51 14.03
CA LEU A 537 -49.48 1.28 13.30
C LEU A 537 -49.01 0.56 12.01
N CYS A 538 -49.22 -0.76 11.91
CA CYS A 538 -48.63 -1.62 10.86
C CYS A 538 -49.59 -2.04 9.72
N GLN A 539 -50.56 -1.21 9.31
CA GLN A 539 -51.66 -1.66 8.43
C GLN A 539 -51.29 -2.30 7.08
N TYR A 540 -50.03 -2.27 6.61
CA TYR A 540 -49.69 -2.84 5.28
C TYR A 540 -48.39 -3.66 5.10
N HIS A 541 -47.43 -3.76 6.04
CA HIS A 541 -46.08 -4.27 5.69
C HIS A 541 -45.45 -5.39 6.56
N TYR A 542 -46.06 -5.83 7.68
CA TYR A 542 -45.32 -6.62 8.70
C TYR A 542 -45.92 -7.98 9.10
N SER A 543 -46.69 -8.63 8.22
CA SER A 543 -47.45 -9.86 8.54
C SER A 543 -46.62 -11.02 9.12
N ASN A 544 -45.33 -11.12 8.77
CA ASN A 544 -44.44 -12.20 9.22
C ASN A 544 -43.79 -11.95 10.59
N THR A 545 -43.85 -10.72 11.12
CA THR A 545 -43.08 -10.30 12.32
C THR A 545 -43.80 -10.58 13.64
N PHE A 546 -45.14 -10.66 13.59
CA PHE A 546 -46.01 -10.84 14.75
C PHE A 546 -46.50 -12.29 14.90
N ASP A 547 -46.04 -13.21 14.05
CA ASP A 547 -46.43 -14.60 14.09
C ASP A 547 -45.72 -15.35 15.22
N LYS A 548 -46.42 -15.48 16.35
CA LYS A 548 -45.98 -16.21 17.54
C LYS A 548 -45.68 -17.70 17.26
N SER A 549 -46.13 -18.27 16.14
CA SER A 549 -45.90 -19.69 15.79
C SER A 549 -44.45 -19.99 15.36
N ARG A 550 -43.69 -18.98 14.90
CA ARG A 550 -42.26 -19.09 14.56
C ARG A 550 -41.31 -18.70 15.70
N ASN A 551 -41.85 -18.26 16.84
CA ASN A 551 -41.10 -17.94 18.06
C ASN A 551 -40.85 -19.16 18.95
N LYS A 552 -41.33 -20.35 18.56
CA LYS A 552 -41.10 -21.63 19.26
C LYS A 552 -40.10 -22.50 18.52
#